data_AF-M6EDH3-F1
#
_entry.id   AF-M6EDH3-F1
#
_cell.length_a   1.000
_cell.length_b   1.000
_cell.length_c   1.000
_cell.angle_alpha   90.00
_cell.angle_beta   90.00
_cell.angle_gamma   90.00
#
_symmetry.space_group_name_H-M   'P 1'
#
loop_
_entity.id
_entity.type
_entity.pdbx_description
1 polymer ?
#
loop_
_entity_poly.entity_id
_entity_poly.type
_entity_poly.pdbx_seq_one_letter_code
_entity_poly.pdbx_strand_id
1 'polypeptide(L)'
;MYKLDEFHSILVTKIAAGALGHRVKDKSWTIFGVRACSIQMKQGESLFIKTENTFNKYDDLLCILRGDEMKCFHGTVDPGRKYTDTPMNPNGCAHLLNGLHWFKKGPHKGFPAFNQAKPVNIWRDRNRNNENDDGFEEEGFFGIDIHYGSGNRNKIEGWSAGCINTLGDRNSSAWRDFRNTLYSCDQPDFDGLYPLIVTNFPEDAE
;
A
#
# COMPACT_ATOMS: atom_id res chain seq x y z
N MET A 1 14.62 5.86 11.71
CA MET A 1 13.62 5.29 12.64
C MET A 1 12.82 6.46 13.16
N TYR A 2 11.51 6.32 13.29
CA TYR A 2 10.62 7.40 13.72
C TYR A 2 9.71 6.94 14.85
N LYS A 3 9.42 7.83 15.79
CA LYS A 3 8.28 7.68 16.72
C LYS A 3 6.96 7.91 15.98
N LEU A 4 5.84 7.58 16.63
CA LEU A 4 4.50 7.73 16.05
C LEU A 4 4.23 9.15 15.54
N ASP A 5 4.44 10.17 16.37
CA ASP A 5 4.14 11.56 16.01
C ASP A 5 5.04 12.07 14.88
N GLU A 6 6.32 11.67 14.88
CA GLU A 6 7.27 12.00 13.81
C GLU A 6 6.84 11.35 12.49
N PHE A 7 6.49 10.06 12.53
CA PHE A 7 6.08 9.31 11.36
C PHE A 7 4.76 9.84 10.78
N HIS A 8 3.75 10.09 11.62
CA HIS A 8 2.50 10.73 11.22
C HIS A 8 2.76 12.09 10.56
N SER A 9 3.56 12.94 11.21
CA SER A 9 3.90 14.27 10.68
C SER A 9 4.59 14.18 9.33
N ILE A 10 5.52 13.25 9.13
CA ILE A 10 6.19 13.04 7.84
C ILE A 10 5.18 12.64 6.75
N LEU A 11 4.29 11.68 7.02
CA LEU A 11 3.28 11.23 6.05
C LEU A 11 2.33 12.39 5.66
N VAL A 12 1.87 13.16 6.63
CA VAL A 12 0.88 14.23 6.40
C VAL A 12 1.51 15.47 5.76
N THR A 13 2.63 15.94 6.31
CA THR A 13 3.18 17.26 5.95
C THR A 13 4.17 17.20 4.80
N LYS A 14 5.12 16.26 4.84
CA LYS A 14 6.18 16.16 3.82
C LYS A 14 5.68 15.43 2.58
N ILE A 15 5.03 14.29 2.77
CA ILE A 15 4.65 13.41 1.65
C ILE A 15 3.32 13.84 1.05
N ALA A 16 2.23 13.79 1.81
CA ALA A 16 0.93 14.13 1.28
C ALA A 16 0.88 15.61 0.85
N ALA A 17 1.07 16.55 1.80
CA ALA A 17 0.91 17.97 1.50
C ALA A 17 2.05 18.55 0.65
N GLY A 18 3.31 18.19 0.96
CA GLY A 18 4.48 18.69 0.26
C GLY A 18 4.64 18.06 -1.12
N ALA A 19 5.07 16.80 -1.17
CA ALA A 19 5.47 16.14 -2.41
C ALA A 19 4.29 15.86 -3.37
N LEU A 20 3.09 15.64 -2.85
CA LEU A 20 1.93 15.20 -3.66
C LEU A 20 0.80 16.22 -3.74
N GLY A 21 0.88 17.35 -3.02
CA GLY A 21 -0.20 18.34 -2.95
C GLY A 21 -1.53 17.81 -2.39
N HIS A 22 -1.53 16.62 -1.78
CA HIS A 22 -2.67 15.97 -1.15
C HIS A 22 -2.84 16.42 0.29
N ARG A 23 -4.06 16.57 0.76
CA ARG A 23 -4.32 16.88 2.17
C ARG A 23 -5.03 15.71 2.81
N VAL A 24 -4.44 15.17 3.89
CA VAL A 24 -5.18 14.32 4.82
C VAL A 24 -6.28 15.18 5.45
N LYS A 25 -7.49 14.64 5.51
CA LYS A 25 -8.71 15.35 5.93
C LYS A 25 -9.26 14.74 7.20
N ASP A 26 -10.11 15.49 7.89
CA ASP A 26 -10.70 15.06 9.16
C ASP A 26 -11.93 14.16 8.97
N LYS A 27 -12.59 14.21 7.80
CA LYS A 27 -13.83 13.45 7.54
C LYS A 27 -13.63 12.25 6.61
N SER A 28 -12.46 12.12 6.01
CA SER A 28 -12.15 11.10 5.01
C SER A 28 -10.78 10.47 5.26
N TRP A 29 -10.68 9.17 5.01
CA TRP A 29 -9.45 8.42 5.23
C TRP A 29 -8.52 8.51 4.04
N THR A 30 -7.23 8.67 4.30
CA THR A 30 -6.15 8.47 3.33
C THR A 30 -5.39 7.20 3.68
N ILE A 31 -5.20 6.34 2.69
CA ILE A 31 -4.40 5.12 2.82
C ILE A 31 -2.97 5.47 2.41
N PHE A 32 -1.99 4.99 3.16
CA PHE A 32 -0.58 5.04 2.81
C PHE A 32 -0.05 3.62 2.70
N GLY A 33 0.63 3.30 1.62
CA GLY A 33 1.43 2.09 1.48
C GLY A 33 2.91 2.48 1.53
N VAL A 34 3.57 2.21 2.65
CA VAL A 34 4.95 2.60 2.89
C VAL A 34 5.84 1.38 2.67
N ARG A 35 6.56 1.38 1.55
CA ARG A 35 7.54 0.34 1.23
C ARG A 35 8.64 0.28 2.26
N ALA A 36 9.18 -0.90 2.49
CA ALA A 36 10.33 -1.11 3.34
C ALA A 36 10.13 -0.59 4.78
N CYS A 37 8.96 -0.81 5.36
CA CYS A 37 8.57 -0.24 6.66
C CYS A 37 7.94 -1.28 7.59
N SER A 38 8.38 -1.31 8.84
CA SER A 38 7.77 -2.14 9.90
C SER A 38 7.66 -1.38 11.22
N ILE A 39 6.86 -1.90 12.14
CA ILE A 39 6.68 -1.35 13.49
C ILE A 39 7.35 -2.28 14.50
N GLN A 40 8.13 -1.70 15.40
CA GLN A 40 8.66 -2.37 16.58
C GLN A 40 8.13 -1.69 17.84
N MET A 41 7.67 -2.48 18.80
CA MET A 41 7.30 -1.97 20.11
C MET A 41 8.53 -1.97 21.02
N LYS A 42 8.88 -0.80 21.57
CA LYS A 42 9.97 -0.64 22.53
C LYS A 42 9.53 0.24 23.68
N GLN A 43 9.56 -0.30 24.90
CA GLN A 43 9.21 0.43 26.13
C GLN A 43 7.82 1.11 26.08
N GLY A 44 6.86 0.49 25.40
CA GLY A 44 5.50 1.03 25.25
C GLY A 44 5.32 2.01 24.09
N GLU A 45 6.39 2.41 23.40
CA GLU A 45 6.32 3.25 22.20
C GLU A 45 6.35 2.39 20.92
N SER A 46 5.59 2.84 19.90
CA SER A 46 5.69 2.32 18.54
C SER A 46 6.82 3.02 17.79
N LEU A 47 7.78 2.25 17.28
CA LEU A 47 8.90 2.72 16.49
C LEU A 47 8.76 2.21 15.05
N PHE A 48 8.75 3.14 14.10
CA PHE A 48 8.69 2.88 12.68
C PHE A 48 10.11 2.76 12.14
N ILE A 49 10.43 1.59 11.59
CA ILE A 49 11.78 1.23 11.17
C ILE A 49 11.81 0.85 9.70
N LYS A 50 12.93 1.17 9.05
CA LYS A 50 13.24 0.73 7.71
C LYS A 50 13.52 -0.77 7.70
N THR A 51 12.95 -1.48 6.74
CA THR A 51 13.28 -2.88 6.42
C THR A 51 14.06 -2.93 5.09
N GLU A 52 14.45 -4.13 4.66
CA GLU A 52 15.28 -4.30 3.45
C GLU A 52 14.48 -4.24 2.13
N ASN A 53 13.15 -4.10 2.18
CA ASN A 53 12.27 -4.30 1.02
C ASN A 53 12.51 -5.66 0.33
N THR A 54 12.48 -6.72 1.13
CA THR A 54 12.84 -8.06 0.70
C THR A 54 11.81 -8.58 -0.29
N PHE A 55 12.27 -8.91 -1.50
CA PHE A 55 11.42 -9.51 -2.53
C PHE A 55 10.58 -10.68 -2.00
N ASN A 56 9.28 -10.68 -2.32
CA ASN A 56 8.31 -11.72 -1.97
C ASN A 56 7.96 -11.82 -0.46
N LYS A 57 8.18 -10.76 0.31
CA LYS A 57 7.89 -10.71 1.75
C LYS A 57 6.91 -9.59 2.07
N TYR A 58 6.06 -9.78 3.08
CA TYR A 58 5.29 -8.68 3.66
C TYR A 58 6.19 -7.91 4.63
N ASP A 59 6.94 -6.96 4.11
CA ASP A 59 7.79 -6.05 4.89
C ASP A 59 7.54 -4.57 4.59
N ASP A 60 6.33 -4.27 4.13
CA ASP A 60 5.77 -2.92 4.02
C ASP A 60 4.72 -2.68 5.11
N LEU A 61 4.32 -1.41 5.22
CA LEU A 61 3.29 -0.98 6.14
C LEU A 61 2.15 -0.29 5.40
N LEU A 62 0.92 -0.76 5.61
CA LEU A 62 -0.28 -0.02 5.27
C LEU A 62 -0.72 0.83 6.45
N CYS A 63 -0.81 2.12 6.27
CA CYS A 63 -1.36 3.04 7.26
C CYS A 63 -2.67 3.63 6.73
N ILE A 64 -3.65 3.86 7.60
CA ILE A 64 -4.82 4.70 7.29
C ILE A 64 -4.84 5.88 8.25
N LEU A 65 -4.98 7.07 7.68
CA LEU A 65 -4.95 8.33 8.41
C LEU A 65 -6.22 9.15 8.17
N ARG A 66 -6.77 9.74 9.23
CA ARG A 66 -7.89 10.69 9.19
C ARG A 66 -7.73 11.71 10.32
N GLY A 67 -7.43 12.96 9.98
CA GLY A 67 -6.90 13.93 10.94
C GLY A 67 -5.68 13.35 11.68
N ASP A 68 -5.74 13.34 13.01
CA ASP A 68 -4.70 12.78 13.88
C ASP A 68 -4.85 11.26 14.12
N GLU A 69 -5.96 10.65 13.67
CA GLU A 69 -6.17 9.21 13.84
C GLU A 69 -5.30 8.43 12.84
N MET A 70 -4.54 7.46 13.34
CA MET A 70 -3.69 6.58 12.54
C MET A 70 -3.84 5.12 12.98
N LYS A 71 -4.08 4.24 12.01
CA LYS A 71 -3.98 2.79 12.21
C LYS A 71 -2.99 2.19 11.21
N CYS A 72 -2.23 1.20 11.65
CA CYS A 72 -1.18 0.58 10.85
C CYS A 72 -1.37 -0.94 10.77
N PHE A 73 -1.08 -1.51 9.60
CA PHE A 73 -1.27 -2.91 9.28
C PHE A 73 -0.05 -3.39 8.50
N HIS A 74 0.55 -4.50 8.93
CA HIS A 74 1.59 -5.15 8.13
C HIS A 74 1.01 -5.57 6.78
N GLY A 75 1.77 -5.37 5.72
CA GLY A 75 1.30 -5.67 4.38
C GLY A 75 2.39 -5.60 3.32
N THR A 76 1.95 -5.45 2.08
CA THR A 76 2.82 -5.20 0.93
C THR A 76 2.11 -4.33 -0.11
N VAL A 77 2.87 -3.48 -0.79
CA VAL A 77 2.47 -2.80 -2.03
C VAL A 77 3.22 -3.34 -3.26
N ASP A 78 4.04 -4.37 -3.06
CA ASP A 78 4.84 -5.01 -4.09
C ASP A 78 4.26 -6.38 -4.48
N PRO A 79 4.51 -6.85 -5.71
CA PRO A 79 4.01 -8.14 -6.18
C PRO A 79 4.74 -9.32 -5.51
N GLY A 80 4.13 -10.49 -5.59
CA GLY A 80 4.73 -11.72 -5.12
C GLY A 80 5.52 -12.46 -6.20
N ARG A 81 6.45 -13.30 -5.76
CA ARG A 81 7.41 -14.03 -6.60
C ARG A 81 6.77 -14.78 -7.76
N LYS A 82 5.61 -15.37 -7.54
CA LYS A 82 4.89 -16.14 -8.57
C LYS A 82 4.75 -15.34 -9.87
N TYR A 83 4.48 -14.04 -9.76
CA TYR A 83 4.17 -13.21 -10.92
C TYR A 83 5.40 -12.57 -11.54
N THR A 84 6.51 -12.43 -10.82
CA THR A 84 7.83 -12.22 -11.43
C THR A 84 8.23 -13.44 -12.27
N ASP A 85 8.16 -14.64 -11.68
CA ASP A 85 8.60 -15.87 -12.36
C ASP A 85 7.68 -16.23 -13.54
N THR A 86 6.37 -16.09 -13.34
CA THR A 86 5.31 -16.41 -14.31
C THR A 86 4.30 -15.26 -14.40
N PRO A 87 4.61 -14.18 -15.13
CA PRO A 87 3.76 -13.00 -15.19
C PRO A 87 2.44 -13.27 -15.92
N MET A 88 1.38 -12.58 -15.49
CA MET A 88 0.08 -12.64 -16.16
C MET A 88 0.08 -11.88 -17.49
N ASN A 89 1.00 -10.93 -17.65
CA ASN A 89 1.18 -10.15 -18.86
C ASN A 89 2.52 -10.56 -19.50
N PRO A 90 2.60 -10.77 -20.83
CA PRO A 90 3.85 -11.12 -21.51
C PRO A 90 4.96 -10.07 -21.31
N ASN A 91 4.60 -8.81 -21.04
CA ASN A 91 5.54 -7.73 -20.77
C ASN A 91 6.03 -7.69 -19.31
N GLY A 92 5.67 -8.65 -18.45
CA GLY A 92 6.18 -8.71 -17.08
C GLY A 92 5.17 -8.39 -15.98
N CYS A 93 5.62 -8.62 -14.73
CA CYS A 93 4.82 -8.36 -13.54
C CYS A 93 4.62 -6.86 -13.33
N ALA A 94 3.43 -6.42 -12.95
CA ALA A 94 3.18 -5.02 -12.66
C ALA A 94 3.70 -4.65 -11.27
N HIS A 95 4.34 -3.49 -11.17
CA HIS A 95 4.73 -2.85 -9.92
C HIS A 95 4.15 -1.45 -9.85
N LEU A 96 3.35 -1.18 -8.82
CA LEU A 96 2.71 0.12 -8.63
C LEU A 96 3.76 1.18 -8.25
N LEU A 97 3.81 2.31 -8.97
CA LEU A 97 4.75 3.37 -8.66
C LEU A 97 4.39 4.13 -7.38
N ASN A 98 5.39 4.78 -6.78
CA ASN A 98 5.16 5.76 -5.72
C ASN A 98 4.30 6.92 -6.25
N GLY A 99 3.43 7.47 -5.42
CA GLY A 99 2.53 8.56 -5.79
C GLY A 99 1.12 8.39 -5.25
N LEU A 100 0.23 9.28 -5.67
CA LEU A 100 -1.19 9.28 -5.29
C LEU A 100 -2.03 8.52 -6.31
N HIS A 101 -2.74 7.51 -5.83
CA HIS A 101 -3.64 6.65 -6.59
C HIS A 101 -5.04 6.68 -5.98
N TRP A 102 -6.07 6.33 -6.75
CA TRP A 102 -7.46 6.42 -6.31
C TRP A 102 -8.18 5.09 -6.43
N PHE A 103 -8.84 4.69 -5.35
CA PHE A 103 -9.55 3.42 -5.23
C PHE A 103 -11.01 3.64 -4.82
N LYS A 104 -11.84 2.61 -5.00
CA LYS A 104 -13.25 2.58 -4.59
C LYS A 104 -13.60 1.23 -3.98
N LYS A 105 -14.66 1.16 -3.17
CA LYS A 105 -15.18 -0.13 -2.69
C LYS A 105 -15.53 -1.02 -3.88
N GLY A 106 -15.17 -2.30 -3.81
CA GLY A 106 -15.56 -3.28 -4.82
C GLY A 106 -15.01 -4.67 -4.50
N PRO A 107 -15.33 -5.69 -5.29
CA PRO A 107 -14.92 -7.05 -5.00
C PRO A 107 -13.55 -7.41 -5.61
N HIS A 108 -12.81 -8.29 -4.93
CA HIS A 108 -11.72 -9.06 -5.52
C HIS A 108 -12.08 -10.56 -5.39
N LYS A 109 -12.27 -11.24 -6.52
CA LYS A 109 -12.68 -12.66 -6.58
C LYS A 109 -13.93 -12.97 -5.74
N GLY A 110 -14.91 -12.07 -5.76
CA GLY A 110 -16.18 -12.21 -5.04
C GLY A 110 -16.15 -11.81 -3.57
N PHE A 111 -15.01 -11.37 -3.03
CA PHE A 111 -14.89 -10.90 -1.65
C PHE A 111 -14.71 -9.38 -1.57
N PRO A 112 -15.21 -8.71 -0.51
CA PRO A 112 -15.01 -7.29 -0.30
C PRO A 112 -13.52 -6.90 -0.38
N ALA A 113 -13.22 -5.85 -1.14
CA ALA A 113 -11.89 -5.30 -1.42
C ALA A 113 -12.01 -3.79 -1.76
N PHE A 114 -10.94 -3.20 -2.30
CA PHE A 114 -10.97 -1.90 -2.95
C PHE A 114 -10.39 -2.03 -4.36
N ASN A 115 -11.13 -1.63 -5.37
CA ASN A 115 -10.69 -1.69 -6.76
C ASN A 115 -10.16 -0.33 -7.22
N GLN A 116 -9.29 -0.37 -8.22
CA GLN A 116 -8.86 0.81 -8.97
C GLN A 116 -10.06 1.67 -9.40
N ALA A 117 -10.02 2.97 -9.08
CA ALA A 117 -11.05 3.93 -9.46
C ALA A 117 -10.62 4.89 -10.58
N LYS A 118 -9.31 5.19 -10.67
CA LYS A 118 -8.69 6.00 -11.73
C LYS A 118 -7.47 5.27 -12.30
N PRO A 119 -6.96 5.64 -13.49
CA PRO A 119 -5.68 5.12 -13.97
C PRO A 119 -4.58 5.23 -12.91
N VAL A 120 -3.71 4.23 -12.86
CA VAL A 120 -2.53 4.20 -11.98
C VAL A 120 -1.28 4.07 -12.84
N ASN A 121 -0.15 4.51 -12.31
CA ASN A 121 1.14 4.37 -12.97
C ASN A 121 1.87 3.13 -12.43
N ILE A 122 2.35 2.29 -13.33
CA ILE A 122 3.14 1.09 -13.02
C ILE A 122 4.42 1.07 -13.84
N TRP A 123 5.38 0.26 -13.42
CA TRP A 123 6.38 -0.31 -14.34
C TRP A 123 6.17 -1.82 -14.45
N ARG A 124 6.81 -2.44 -15.45
CA ARG A 124 6.76 -3.89 -15.63
C ARG A 124 8.13 -4.54 -15.57
N ASP A 125 8.21 -5.60 -14.78
CA ASP A 125 9.40 -6.45 -14.68
C ASP A 125 9.55 -7.36 -15.91
N ARG A 126 10.12 -6.80 -16.98
CA ARG A 126 10.21 -7.44 -18.31
C ARG A 126 11.22 -8.59 -18.36
N ASN A 127 12.32 -8.48 -17.62
CA ASN A 127 13.40 -9.48 -17.59
C ASN A 127 13.32 -10.42 -16.35
N ARG A 128 12.33 -10.22 -15.48
CA ARG A 128 11.98 -11.10 -14.34
C ARG A 128 13.04 -11.09 -13.24
N ASN A 129 13.68 -9.94 -13.01
CA ASN A 129 14.67 -9.76 -11.94
C ASN A 129 14.11 -8.97 -10.74
N ASN A 130 12.84 -8.52 -10.79
CA ASN A 130 12.21 -7.66 -9.78
C ASN A 130 12.87 -6.27 -9.68
N GLU A 131 13.40 -5.73 -10.78
CA GLU A 131 14.00 -4.40 -10.87
C GLU A 131 13.44 -3.60 -12.06
N ASN A 132 13.39 -2.27 -11.93
CA ASN A 132 12.95 -1.39 -13.02
C ASN A 132 14.13 -1.02 -13.92
N ASP A 133 14.60 -1.95 -14.75
CA ASP A 133 15.82 -1.78 -15.54
C ASP A 133 15.73 -0.74 -16.66
N ASP A 134 14.57 -0.62 -17.30
CA ASP A 134 14.40 0.24 -18.47
C ASP A 134 13.70 1.56 -18.18
N GLY A 135 13.22 1.75 -16.95
CA GLY A 135 12.55 2.97 -16.52
C GLY A 135 11.21 3.23 -17.23
N PHE A 136 10.65 2.25 -17.94
CA PHE A 136 9.41 2.46 -18.67
C PHE A 136 8.19 2.37 -17.74
N GLU A 137 7.38 3.41 -17.78
CA GLU A 137 6.16 3.54 -17.00
C GLU A 137 4.92 3.44 -17.89
N GLU A 138 3.89 2.76 -17.42
CA GLU A 138 2.58 2.63 -18.06
C GLU A 138 1.51 3.26 -17.17
N GLU A 139 0.68 4.13 -17.73
CA GLU A 139 -0.54 4.62 -17.09
C GLU A 139 -1.76 3.88 -17.63
N GLY A 140 -2.64 3.39 -16.76
CA GLY A 140 -3.87 2.74 -17.21
C GLY A 140 -4.63 1.99 -16.14
N PHE A 141 -5.63 1.23 -16.57
CA PHE A 141 -6.39 0.31 -15.72
C PHE A 141 -5.80 -1.10 -15.82
N PHE A 142 -5.19 -1.56 -14.73
CA PHE A 142 -4.49 -2.86 -14.68
C PHE A 142 -5.12 -3.87 -13.72
N GLY A 143 -6.24 -3.51 -13.08
CA GLY A 143 -6.89 -4.37 -12.09
C GLY A 143 -6.12 -4.46 -10.78
N ILE A 144 -5.44 -3.36 -10.41
CA ILE A 144 -4.75 -3.23 -9.13
C ILE A 144 -5.81 -3.01 -8.04
N ASP A 145 -5.84 -3.93 -7.08
CA ASP A 145 -6.80 -3.93 -5.99
C ASP A 145 -6.09 -3.89 -4.63
N ILE A 146 -6.80 -3.47 -3.58
CA ILE A 146 -6.39 -3.62 -2.18
C ILE A 146 -7.22 -4.74 -1.55
N HIS A 147 -6.57 -5.82 -1.12
CA HIS A 147 -7.25 -6.99 -0.57
C HIS A 147 -6.46 -7.69 0.56
N TYR A 148 -7.02 -8.76 1.11
CA TYR A 148 -6.32 -9.59 2.11
C TYR A 148 -5.21 -10.43 1.45
N GLY A 149 -4.22 -10.82 2.25
CA GLY A 149 -3.06 -11.57 1.80
C GLY A 149 -3.09 -13.06 2.15
N SER A 150 -1.90 -13.62 2.34
CA SER A 150 -1.61 -15.06 2.36
C SER A 150 -1.92 -15.80 3.66
N GLY A 151 -2.67 -15.18 4.59
CA GLY A 151 -2.84 -15.73 5.93
C GLY A 151 -1.64 -15.44 6.83
N ASN A 152 -1.24 -16.42 7.62
CA ASN A 152 -0.16 -16.28 8.63
C ASN A 152 1.25 -16.47 8.04
N ARG A 153 1.39 -16.52 6.71
CA ARG A 153 2.67 -16.74 6.05
C ARG A 153 3.27 -15.40 5.64
N ASN A 154 4.46 -15.07 6.12
CA ASN A 154 5.16 -13.87 5.67
C ASN A 154 5.82 -14.07 4.28
N LYS A 155 5.02 -14.46 3.28
CA LYS A 155 5.40 -14.61 1.87
C LYS A 155 4.22 -14.25 0.97
N ILE A 156 4.45 -13.40 -0.04
CA ILE A 156 3.42 -12.87 -0.93
C ILE A 156 2.98 -13.91 -1.98
N GLU A 157 3.93 -14.63 -2.58
CA GLU A 157 3.70 -15.71 -3.54
C GLU A 157 2.69 -15.34 -4.65
N GLY A 158 1.61 -16.11 -4.80
CA GLY A 158 0.57 -15.88 -5.80
C GLY A 158 -0.54 -14.94 -5.37
N TRP A 159 -0.39 -14.21 -4.26
CA TRP A 159 -1.44 -13.35 -3.73
C TRP A 159 -1.50 -11.98 -4.41
N SER A 160 -0.40 -11.48 -4.95
CA SER A 160 -0.38 -10.18 -5.64
C SER A 160 0.40 -10.22 -6.95
N ALA A 161 -0.26 -9.87 -8.06
CA ALA A 161 0.36 -9.58 -9.36
C ALA A 161 0.60 -8.08 -9.58
N GLY A 162 0.68 -7.31 -8.48
CA GLY A 162 0.73 -5.84 -8.44
C GLY A 162 -0.32 -5.21 -7.51
N CYS A 163 -1.23 -6.02 -6.96
CA CYS A 163 -2.18 -5.62 -5.92
C CYS A 163 -1.50 -5.27 -4.59
N ILE A 164 -2.21 -4.51 -3.76
CA ILE A 164 -1.80 -4.19 -2.39
C ILE A 164 -2.47 -5.19 -1.45
N ASN A 165 -1.70 -5.78 -0.52
CA ASN A 165 -2.21 -6.78 0.41
C ASN A 165 -1.90 -6.42 1.86
N THR A 166 -2.88 -6.58 2.76
CA THR A 166 -2.57 -6.74 4.20
C THR A 166 -2.04 -8.14 4.45
N LEU A 167 -1.09 -8.31 5.37
CA LEU A 167 -0.75 -9.63 5.91
C LEU A 167 -1.96 -10.20 6.68
N GLY A 168 -2.25 -11.48 6.49
CA GLY A 168 -3.43 -12.13 7.04
C GLY A 168 -4.48 -12.47 5.98
N ASP A 169 -5.30 -13.48 6.27
CA ASP A 169 -6.36 -13.92 5.37
C ASP A 169 -7.62 -13.05 5.52
N ARG A 170 -8.69 -13.39 4.79
CA ARG A 170 -9.96 -12.66 4.82
C ARG A 170 -10.62 -12.54 6.21
N ASN A 171 -10.27 -13.43 7.14
CA ASN A 171 -10.81 -13.49 8.49
C ASN A 171 -9.87 -12.87 9.53
N SER A 172 -8.62 -12.56 9.15
CA SER A 172 -7.64 -11.92 10.04
C SER A 172 -8.17 -10.60 10.62
N SER A 173 -7.76 -10.30 11.85
CA SER A 173 -8.09 -9.04 12.50
C SER A 173 -7.58 -7.84 11.70
N ALA A 174 -6.36 -7.94 11.16
CA ALA A 174 -5.75 -6.90 10.34
C ALA A 174 -6.62 -6.52 9.13
N TRP A 175 -6.99 -7.49 8.28
CA TRP A 175 -7.84 -7.21 7.13
C TRP A 175 -9.23 -6.70 7.53
N ARG A 176 -9.83 -7.32 8.56
CA ARG A 176 -11.17 -6.93 9.02
C ARG A 176 -11.18 -5.50 9.54
N ASP A 177 -10.20 -5.10 10.35
CA ASP A 177 -10.13 -3.74 10.90
C ASP A 177 -9.82 -2.71 9.80
N PHE A 178 -8.81 -2.97 8.96
CA PHE A 178 -8.50 -2.12 7.80
C PHE A 178 -9.73 -1.89 6.92
N ARG A 179 -10.35 -2.98 6.45
CA ARG A 179 -11.50 -2.91 5.55
C ARG A 179 -12.69 -2.27 6.22
N ASN A 180 -13.06 -2.69 7.43
CA ASN A 180 -14.28 -2.22 8.08
C ASN A 180 -14.17 -0.74 8.47
N THR A 181 -13.00 -0.28 8.92
CA THR A 181 -12.74 1.14 9.21
C THR A 181 -12.95 2.01 7.98
N LEU A 182 -12.45 1.56 6.83
CA LEU A 182 -12.62 2.28 5.56
C LEU A 182 -14.05 2.16 5.02
N TYR A 183 -14.69 1.00 5.14
CA TYR A 183 -16.05 0.74 4.63
C TYR A 183 -17.13 1.51 5.40
N SER A 184 -16.90 1.81 6.68
CA SER A 184 -17.81 2.61 7.51
C SER A 184 -17.74 4.11 7.23
N CYS A 185 -16.81 4.55 6.39
CA CYS A 185 -16.67 5.93 5.97
C CYS A 185 -17.19 6.12 4.53
N ASP A 186 -17.91 7.21 4.29
CA ASP A 186 -18.44 7.59 2.98
C ASP A 186 -17.47 8.46 2.16
N GLN A 187 -16.27 8.77 2.69
CA GLN A 187 -15.22 9.57 2.05
C GLN A 187 -15.72 10.92 1.46
N PRO A 188 -16.39 11.77 2.25
CA PRO A 188 -17.05 12.99 1.75
C PRO A 188 -16.08 14.04 1.17
N ASP A 189 -14.81 14.03 1.55
CA ASP A 189 -13.81 14.99 1.03
C ASP A 189 -13.21 14.54 -0.31
N PHE A 190 -13.53 13.32 -0.76
CA PHE A 190 -12.90 12.63 -1.88
C PHE A 190 -13.92 12.00 -2.84
N ASP A 191 -15.16 12.51 -2.87
CA ASP A 191 -16.24 12.04 -3.75
C ASP A 191 -16.49 10.51 -3.65
N GLY A 192 -16.39 9.95 -2.43
CA GLY A 192 -16.56 8.52 -2.20
C GLY A 192 -15.34 7.66 -2.53
N LEU A 193 -14.24 8.26 -3.00
CA LEU A 193 -13.00 7.58 -3.34
C LEU A 193 -12.03 7.50 -2.17
N TYR A 194 -11.16 6.52 -2.24
CA TYR A 194 -10.12 6.23 -1.25
C TYR A 194 -8.76 6.58 -1.86
N PRO A 195 -8.12 7.69 -1.46
CA PRO A 195 -6.77 7.98 -1.88
C PRO A 195 -5.79 6.97 -1.26
N LEU A 196 -4.93 6.39 -2.08
CA LEU A 196 -3.79 5.57 -1.69
C LEU A 196 -2.51 6.32 -2.09
N ILE A 197 -1.70 6.70 -1.12
CA ILE A 197 -0.36 7.23 -1.33
C ILE A 197 0.64 6.09 -1.17
N VAL A 198 1.36 5.76 -2.22
CA VAL A 198 2.47 4.80 -2.15
C VAL A 198 3.78 5.58 -2.06
N THR A 199 4.64 5.20 -1.11
CA THR A 199 5.92 5.86 -0.86
C THR A 199 6.95 4.86 -0.37
N ASN A 200 8.23 5.17 -0.51
CA ASN A 200 9.28 4.48 0.22
C ASN A 200 9.27 4.88 1.70
N PHE A 201 9.91 4.08 2.54
CA PHE A 201 10.25 4.49 3.90
C PHE A 201 10.91 5.87 3.82
N PRO A 202 10.42 6.86 4.59
CA PRO A 202 11.02 8.18 4.57
C PRO A 202 12.46 8.07 5.03
N GLU A 203 13.40 8.37 4.17
CA GLU A 203 14.76 8.67 4.61
C GLU A 203 14.75 10.13 5.02
N ASP A 204 15.60 10.51 5.98
CA ASP A 204 15.73 11.91 6.36
C ASP A 204 16.07 12.69 5.10
N ALA A 205 15.06 13.40 4.57
CA ALA A 205 15.23 14.24 3.40
C ALA A 205 16.31 15.27 3.74
N GLU A 206 17.38 15.27 2.95
CA GLU A 206 18.19 16.47 2.74
C GLU A 206 17.30 17.66 2.34
#